data_AF-A0A7S3MA00-F1
#
_entry.id   AF-A0A7S3MA00-F1
#
_cell.length_a   1.000
_cell.length_b   1.000
_cell.length_c   1.000
_cell.angle_alpha   90.00
_cell.angle_beta   90.00
_cell.angle_gamma   90.00
#
_symmetry.space_group_name_H-M   'P 1'
#
loop_
_entity.id
_entity.type
_entity.pdbx_description
1 polymer ?
#
loop_
_entity_poly.entity_id
_entity_poly.type
_entity_poly.pdbx_seq_one_letter_code
_entity_poly.pdbx_strand_id
1 'polypeptide(L)'
;AFTFLPPQPSYTIVEEAAEGSNANARGGKLQFISEPIKGFAFYQQAAKNAAVHVLSTSRGERIPVVWVRNGTPNGNQNSTSGGRKGSPLVILHCHGNATDIGVMMGPYFELTKQLGCEVVGVEYSGYGTSTGAPTSGNCLADAEAA
;
A
#
# COMPACT_ATOMS: atom_id res chain seq x y z
N ALA A 1 3.96 24.53 -13.43
CA ALA A 1 4.64 23.22 -13.45
C ALA A 1 5.02 22.76 -12.02
N PHE A 2 4.05 22.76 -11.09
CA PHE A 2 4.26 22.40 -9.68
C PHE A 2 3.30 21.28 -9.21
N THR A 3 2.70 20.56 -10.15
CA THR A 3 1.62 19.62 -9.82
C THR A 3 2.15 18.39 -9.08
N PHE A 4 3.37 17.96 -9.35
CA PHE A 4 3.96 16.78 -8.71
C PHE A 4 5.27 17.14 -8.00
N LEU A 5 5.22 17.14 -6.68
CA LEU A 5 6.34 17.44 -5.78
C LEU A 5 6.43 16.34 -4.74
N PRO A 6 7.11 15.21 -5.03
CA PRO A 6 7.22 14.11 -4.09
C PRO A 6 7.89 14.57 -2.80
N PRO A 7 7.35 14.18 -1.62
CA PRO A 7 8.02 14.45 -0.36
C PRO A 7 9.30 13.62 -0.24
N GLN A 8 10.10 13.89 0.79
CA GLN A 8 11.14 12.95 1.18
C GLN A 8 10.49 11.61 1.57
N PRO A 9 11.01 10.46 1.10
CA PRO A 9 10.43 9.17 1.43
C PRO A 9 10.36 8.92 2.93
N SER A 10 9.21 8.43 3.38
CA SER A 10 8.92 8.10 4.77
C SER A 10 9.14 6.62 5.10
N TYR A 11 9.32 5.78 4.08
CA TYR A 11 9.56 4.35 4.20
C TYR A 11 10.57 3.83 3.18
N THR A 12 11.02 2.60 3.41
CA THR A 12 11.73 1.76 2.45
C THR A 12 11.08 0.37 2.39
N ILE A 13 11.45 -0.44 1.39
CA ILE A 13 11.01 -1.82 1.26
C ILE A 13 12.20 -2.74 1.45
N VAL A 14 12.05 -3.67 2.38
CA VAL A 14 12.97 -4.79 2.54
C VAL A 14 12.41 -5.95 1.73
N GLU A 15 13.10 -6.32 0.65
CA GLU A 15 12.70 -7.46 -0.18
C GLU A 15 12.69 -8.75 0.66
N GLU A 16 11.65 -9.55 0.50
CA GLU A 16 11.62 -10.91 1.04
C GLU A 16 12.15 -11.89 -0.01
N ALA A 17 12.83 -12.95 0.45
CA ALA A 17 13.25 -14.03 -0.44
C ALA A 17 12.01 -14.63 -1.13
N ALA A 18 12.06 -14.76 -2.46
CA ALA A 18 10.91 -15.19 -3.24
C ALA A 18 10.47 -16.63 -2.88
N GLU A 19 9.35 -16.77 -2.17
CA GLU A 19 8.63 -18.04 -2.05
C GLU A 19 7.53 -18.08 -3.13
N GLY A 20 7.86 -18.65 -4.30
CA GLY A 20 6.88 -18.98 -5.33
C GLY A 20 6.93 -18.11 -6.60
N SER A 21 6.61 -18.76 -7.72
CA SER A 21 6.98 -18.41 -9.10
C SER A 21 6.03 -17.44 -9.82
N ASN A 22 5.58 -16.34 -9.17
CA ASN A 22 4.89 -15.29 -9.92
C ASN A 22 5.87 -14.17 -10.28
N ALA A 23 6.45 -14.27 -11.49
CA ALA A 23 7.53 -13.40 -11.95
C ALA A 23 7.15 -11.90 -12.03
N ASN A 24 5.86 -11.58 -11.93
CA ASN A 24 5.33 -10.23 -12.16
C ASN A 24 5.14 -9.38 -10.89
N ALA A 25 5.29 -9.95 -9.68
CA ALA A 25 5.17 -9.19 -8.43
C ALA A 25 6.19 -9.69 -7.40
N ARG A 26 7.09 -8.81 -6.96
CA ARG A 26 8.03 -9.10 -5.86
C ARG A 26 7.41 -8.72 -4.53
N GLY A 27 7.46 -9.63 -3.57
CA GLY A 27 7.01 -9.38 -2.19
C GLY A 27 8.05 -8.58 -1.40
N GLY A 28 7.60 -7.89 -0.36
CA GLY A 28 8.49 -7.21 0.58
C GLY A 28 7.79 -6.81 1.88
N LYS A 29 8.59 -6.31 2.82
CA LYS A 29 8.09 -5.66 4.04
C LYS A 29 8.36 -4.17 4.01
N LEU A 30 7.35 -3.40 4.41
CA LEU A 30 7.49 -1.97 4.59
C LEU A 30 8.26 -1.68 5.89
N GLN A 31 9.28 -0.83 5.80
CA GLN A 31 10.04 -0.32 6.95
C GLN A 31 10.00 1.21 6.96
N PHE A 32 9.47 1.79 8.03
CA PHE A 32 9.44 3.24 8.19
C PHE A 32 10.83 3.82 8.47
N ILE A 33 11.18 4.90 7.78
CA ILE A 33 12.47 5.60 7.93
C ILE A 33 12.31 7.01 8.49
N SER A 34 11.14 7.65 8.38
CA SER A 34 10.96 8.99 8.93
C SER A 34 10.58 8.97 10.43
N GLU A 35 11.22 9.84 11.20
CA GLU A 35 11.04 9.99 12.65
C GLU A 35 9.58 10.22 13.09
N PRO A 36 8.73 10.98 12.36
CA PRO A 36 7.34 11.20 12.77
C PRO A 36 6.47 9.95 12.78
N ILE A 37 6.85 8.86 12.11
CA ILE A 37 6.00 7.64 12.02
C ILE A 37 6.71 6.39 12.52
N LYS A 38 8.04 6.33 12.42
CA LYS A 38 8.86 5.16 12.81
C LYS A 38 8.65 4.74 14.26
N GLY A 39 8.45 5.69 15.18
CA GLY A 39 8.25 5.44 16.61
C GLY A 39 6.82 5.07 17.03
N PHE A 40 5.83 5.19 16.12
CA PHE A 40 4.42 5.01 16.48
C PHE A 40 3.99 3.56 16.33
N ALA A 41 3.63 2.92 17.45
CA ALA A 41 3.19 1.52 17.49
C ALA A 41 2.01 1.23 16.54
N PHE A 42 1.13 2.22 16.33
CA PHE A 42 0.01 2.11 15.40
C PHE A 42 0.46 1.88 13.95
N TYR A 43 1.48 2.62 13.48
CA TYR A 43 2.06 2.44 12.15
C TYR A 43 2.78 1.09 12.03
N GLN A 44 3.49 0.68 13.08
CA GLN A 44 4.13 -0.64 13.12
C GLN A 44 3.11 -1.78 13.04
N GLN A 45 1.94 -1.63 13.66
CA GLN A 45 0.84 -2.58 13.53
C GLN A 45 0.24 -2.56 12.12
N ALA A 46 0.04 -1.38 11.54
CA ALA A 46 -0.43 -1.25 10.16
C ALA A 46 0.50 -2.00 9.17
N ALA A 47 1.82 -1.83 9.30
CA ALA A 47 2.80 -2.52 8.47
C ALA A 47 2.79 -4.05 8.66
N LYS A 48 2.58 -4.54 9.89
CA LYS A 48 2.42 -5.99 10.15
C LYS A 48 1.16 -6.59 9.52
N ASN A 49 0.13 -5.77 9.33
CA ASN A 49 -1.15 -6.16 8.76
C ASN A 49 -1.23 -5.94 7.24
N ALA A 50 -0.11 -5.59 6.60
CA ALA A 50 -0.05 -5.29 5.19
C ALA A 50 0.90 -6.24 4.44
N ALA A 51 0.50 -6.63 3.23
CA ALA A 51 1.39 -7.22 2.24
C ALA A 51 1.90 -6.12 1.31
N VAL A 52 3.17 -6.19 0.90
CA VAL A 52 3.73 -5.27 -0.10
C VAL A 52 4.02 -6.05 -1.38
N HIS A 53 3.59 -5.49 -2.51
CA HIS A 53 3.84 -6.01 -3.85
C HIS A 53 4.49 -4.93 -4.69
N VAL A 54 5.63 -5.24 -5.32
CA VAL A 54 6.25 -4.34 -6.30
C VAL A 54 5.80 -4.77 -7.69
N LEU A 55 5.09 -3.87 -8.37
CA LEU A 55 4.50 -4.09 -9.69
C LEU A 55 5.33 -3.41 -10.77
N SER A 56 5.25 -3.92 -11.99
CA SER A 56 5.82 -3.26 -13.18
C SER A 56 4.70 -2.62 -14.00
N THR A 57 4.85 -1.35 -14.36
CA THR A 57 3.83 -0.60 -15.11
C THR A 57 3.99 -0.77 -16.62
N SER A 58 2.96 -0.42 -17.38
CA SER A 58 2.99 -0.42 -18.86
C SER A 58 4.05 0.52 -19.45
N ARG A 59 4.59 1.44 -18.63
CA ARG A 59 5.64 2.39 -19.00
C ARG A 59 7.03 1.97 -18.49
N GLY A 60 7.16 0.78 -17.91
CA GLY A 60 8.43 0.19 -17.49
C GLY A 60 8.91 0.64 -16.10
N GLU A 61 8.05 1.33 -15.34
CA GLU A 61 8.38 1.75 -13.98
C GLU A 61 8.04 0.66 -12.97
N ARG A 62 8.74 0.68 -11.83
CA ARG A 62 8.43 -0.19 -10.70
C ARG A 62 7.84 0.62 -9.58
N ILE A 63 6.65 0.24 -9.16
CA ILE A 63 5.92 0.90 -8.07
C ILE A 63 5.55 -0.12 -7.00
N PRO A 64 5.67 0.21 -5.71
CA PRO A 64 5.09 -0.58 -4.66
C PRO A 64 3.59 -0.31 -4.52
N VAL A 65 2.88 -1.37 -4.17
CA VAL A 65 1.49 -1.37 -3.75
C VAL A 65 1.41 -2.07 -2.40
N VAL A 66 0.68 -1.49 -1.46
CA VAL A 66 0.43 -2.10 -0.14
C VAL A 66 -1.00 -2.59 -0.06
N TRP A 67 -1.21 -3.80 0.43
CA TRP A 67 -2.53 -4.35 0.71
C TRP A 67 -2.71 -4.54 2.21
N VAL A 68 -3.41 -3.61 2.84
CA VAL A 68 -3.75 -3.63 4.26
C VAL A 68 -5.00 -4.48 4.47
N ARG A 69 -4.85 -5.57 5.21
CA ARG A 69 -5.93 -6.51 5.50
C ARG A 69 -6.79 -6.02 6.65
N ASN A 70 -8.08 -6.34 6.61
CA ASN A 70 -8.94 -6.22 7.78
C ASN A 70 -8.54 -7.30 8.80
N GLY A 71 -7.68 -6.92 9.73
CA GLY A 71 -7.06 -7.83 10.69
C GLY A 71 -7.91 -8.05 11.92
N THR A 72 -9.19 -8.41 11.82
CA THR A 72 -9.95 -8.90 12.98
C THR A 72 -9.20 -10.10 13.60
N PRO A 73 -8.54 -9.96 14.77
CA PRO A 73 -7.64 -10.98 15.32
C PRO A 73 -8.39 -12.20 15.84
N ASN A 74 -9.67 -12.01 16.12
CA ASN A 74 -10.64 -13.07 16.28
C ASN A 74 -11.60 -12.92 15.11
N GLY A 75 -11.57 -13.87 14.17
CA GLY A 75 -12.74 -14.15 13.37
C GLY A 75 -13.86 -14.51 14.33
N ASN A 76 -14.56 -13.51 14.86
CA ASN A 76 -15.92 -13.72 15.28
C ASN A 76 -16.65 -13.99 13.95
N GLN A 77 -16.70 -15.27 13.60
CA GLN A 77 -17.54 -15.82 12.52
C GLN A 77 -19.04 -15.58 12.82
N ASN A 78 -19.35 -14.76 13.82
CA ASN A 78 -20.68 -14.33 14.23
C ASN A 78 -20.90 -12.85 13.92
N SER A 79 -20.49 -12.36 12.74
CA SER A 79 -21.34 -11.38 12.08
C SER A 79 -22.59 -12.13 11.65
N THR A 80 -23.63 -12.00 12.46
CA THR A 80 -24.98 -12.48 12.22
C THR A 80 -25.54 -11.89 10.93
N SER A 81 -25.24 -12.55 9.82
CA SER A 81 -26.12 -12.63 8.66
C SER A 81 -25.70 -13.88 7.88
N GLY A 82 -26.59 -14.87 7.79
CA GLY A 82 -26.39 -16.13 7.07
C GLY A 82 -26.31 -15.95 5.56
N GLY A 83 -25.38 -15.12 5.09
CA GLY A 83 -25.05 -14.90 3.69
C GLY A 83 -23.61 -15.31 3.42
N ARG A 84 -23.36 -15.86 2.22
CA ARG A 84 -22.07 -16.33 1.71
C ARG A 84 -20.87 -15.53 2.26
N LYS A 85 -19.77 -16.23 2.57
CA LYS A 85 -18.42 -15.68 2.79
C LYS A 85 -17.99 -14.94 1.50
N GLY A 86 -18.49 -13.73 1.31
CA GLY A 86 -18.25 -12.92 0.13
C GLY A 86 -16.79 -12.48 0.08
N SER A 87 -16.30 -12.20 -1.13
CA SER A 87 -15.03 -11.49 -1.29
C SER A 87 -15.07 -10.18 -0.48
N PRO A 88 -13.98 -9.81 0.22
CA PRO A 88 -13.94 -8.55 0.95
C PRO A 88 -14.18 -7.37 -0.01
N LEU A 89 -14.84 -6.33 0.48
CA LEU A 89 -14.83 -5.04 -0.21
C LEU A 89 -13.40 -4.48 -0.14
N VAL A 90 -12.83 -4.09 -1.28
CA VAL A 90 -11.48 -3.55 -1.36
C VAL A 90 -11.54 -2.12 -1.89
N ILE A 91 -10.87 -1.20 -1.20
CA ILE A 91 -10.66 0.17 -1.66
C ILE A 91 -9.29 0.26 -2.31
N LEU A 92 -9.24 0.56 -3.60
CA LEU A 92 -8.00 1.00 -4.27
C LEU A 92 -7.85 2.51 -4.07
N HIS A 93 -6.78 2.93 -3.42
CA HIS A 93 -6.53 4.33 -3.08
C HIS A 93 -5.21 4.82 -3.67
N CYS A 94 -5.32 5.89 -4.46
CA CYS A 94 -4.23 6.66 -5.00
C CYS A 94 -4.04 7.90 -4.09
N HIS A 95 -2.87 8.06 -3.46
CA HIS A 95 -2.67 9.06 -2.39
C HIS A 95 -2.46 10.50 -2.89
N GLY A 96 -2.47 11.50 -2.00
CA GLY A 96 -2.23 12.89 -2.37
C GLY A 96 -0.76 13.19 -2.73
N ASN A 97 -0.50 14.31 -3.42
CA ASN A 97 0.84 14.67 -3.90
C ASN A 97 1.86 15.02 -2.81
N ALA A 98 1.43 15.31 -1.59
CA ALA A 98 2.30 15.70 -0.46
C ALA A 98 2.54 14.54 0.52
N THR A 99 2.21 13.31 0.13
CA THR A 99 2.37 12.09 0.94
C THR A 99 2.98 10.98 0.09
N ASP A 100 3.38 9.90 0.74
CA ASP A 100 3.74 8.62 0.15
C ASP A 100 3.01 7.48 0.89
N ILE A 101 3.23 6.23 0.50
CA ILE A 101 2.60 5.07 1.15
C ILE A 101 2.89 5.03 2.66
N GLY A 102 4.13 5.31 3.09
CA GLY A 102 4.52 5.16 4.48
C GLY A 102 3.70 6.05 5.42
N VAL A 103 3.46 7.31 5.04
CA VAL A 103 2.57 8.21 5.80
C VAL A 103 1.11 7.74 5.73
N MET A 104 0.69 7.12 4.63
CA MET A 104 -0.69 6.63 4.47
C MET A 104 -1.01 5.33 5.21
N MET A 105 -0.01 4.59 5.70
CA MET A 105 -0.23 3.31 6.39
C MET A 105 -1.16 3.43 7.61
N GLY A 106 -1.02 4.48 8.41
CA GLY A 106 -1.90 4.74 9.55
C GLY A 106 -3.37 4.95 9.10
N PRO A 107 -3.65 5.93 8.23
CA PRO A 107 -4.98 6.14 7.66
C PRO A 107 -5.60 4.88 7.02
N TYR A 108 -4.82 4.11 6.24
CA TYR A 108 -5.31 2.86 5.64
C TYR A 108 -5.75 1.85 6.69
N PHE A 109 -4.94 1.66 7.74
CA PHE A 109 -5.27 0.73 8.81
C PHE A 109 -6.47 1.17 9.64
N GLU A 110 -6.69 2.47 9.79
CA GLU A 110 -7.90 2.99 10.44
C GLU A 110 -9.14 2.76 9.57
N LEU A 111 -9.05 2.98 8.26
CA LEU A 111 -10.14 2.73 7.31
C LEU A 111 -10.58 1.26 7.31
N THR A 112 -9.64 0.31 7.33
CA THR A 112 -9.99 -1.11 7.37
C THR A 112 -10.78 -1.47 8.63
N LYS A 113 -10.43 -0.88 9.78
CA LYS A 113 -11.12 -1.09 11.06
C LYS A 113 -12.49 -0.45 11.10
N GLN A 114 -12.62 0.81 10.66
CA GLN A 114 -13.87 1.55 10.76
C GLN A 114 -14.92 1.07 9.76
N LEU A 115 -14.49 0.68 8.55
CA LEU A 115 -15.41 0.32 7.46
C LEU A 115 -15.50 -1.19 7.24
N GLY A 116 -14.69 -1.99 7.91
CA GLY A 116 -14.66 -3.44 7.73
C GLY A 116 -14.18 -3.90 6.34
N CYS A 117 -13.50 -3.02 5.61
CA CYS A 117 -12.99 -3.27 4.25
C CYS A 117 -11.48 -3.56 4.26
N GLU A 118 -10.93 -3.94 3.12
CA GLU A 118 -9.49 -3.96 2.87
C GLU A 118 -9.07 -2.73 2.06
N VAL A 119 -7.82 -2.30 2.19
CA VAL A 119 -7.29 -1.13 1.46
C VAL A 119 -6.05 -1.52 0.69
N VAL A 120 -6.03 -1.16 -0.59
CA VAL A 120 -4.87 -1.25 -1.48
C VAL A 120 -4.39 0.18 -1.76
N GLY A 121 -3.18 0.51 -1.31
CA GLY A 121 -2.55 1.81 -1.54
C GLY A 121 -1.54 1.74 -2.67
N VAL A 122 -1.66 2.63 -3.66
CA VAL A 122 -0.77 2.73 -4.82
C VAL A 122 0.23 3.87 -4.62
N GLU A 123 1.53 3.57 -4.71
CA GLU A 123 2.57 4.60 -4.80
C GLU A 123 2.73 5.05 -6.24
N TYR A 124 3.05 6.33 -6.44
CA TYR A 124 3.29 6.86 -7.76
C TYR A 124 4.75 6.69 -8.20
N SER A 125 4.95 6.58 -9.51
CA SER A 125 6.25 6.74 -10.13
C SER A 125 6.92 8.04 -9.67
N GLY A 126 8.18 7.95 -9.24
CA GLY A 126 8.96 9.06 -8.69
C GLY A 126 8.61 9.45 -7.24
N TYR A 127 7.73 8.72 -6.56
CA TYR A 127 7.43 8.88 -5.13
C TYR A 127 7.93 7.69 -4.30
N GLY A 128 8.16 7.89 -3.00
CA GLY A 128 8.53 6.82 -2.07
C GLY A 128 9.74 6.01 -2.57
N THR A 129 9.55 4.70 -2.74
CA THR A 129 10.57 3.79 -3.29
C THR A 129 10.37 3.46 -4.77
N SER A 130 9.42 4.11 -5.45
CA SER A 130 9.16 3.90 -6.87
C SER A 130 10.31 4.38 -7.75
N THR A 131 10.45 3.78 -8.93
CA THR A 131 11.30 4.32 -9.98
C THR A 131 10.58 5.41 -10.78
N GLY A 132 11.28 6.01 -11.73
CA GLY A 132 10.68 6.92 -12.70
C GLY A 132 10.53 8.35 -12.23
N ALA A 133 9.65 9.08 -12.90
CA ALA A 133 9.38 10.49 -12.66
C ALA A 133 7.88 10.74 -12.48
N PRO A 134 7.49 11.74 -11.67
CA PRO A 134 6.10 11.97 -11.34
C PRO A 134 5.43 12.81 -12.44
N THR A 135 4.92 12.11 -13.44
CA THR A 135 4.24 12.70 -14.60
C THR A 135 2.82 12.16 -14.69
N SER A 136 1.90 12.90 -15.29
CA SER A 136 0.52 12.45 -15.46
C SER A 136 0.42 11.11 -16.22
N GLY A 137 1.29 10.91 -17.22
CA GLY A 137 1.34 9.66 -17.98
C GLY A 137 1.83 8.48 -17.16
N ASN A 138 2.78 8.68 -16.25
CA ASN A 138 3.22 7.63 -15.33
C ASN A 138 2.14 7.36 -14.27
N CYS A 139 1.55 8.39 -13.63
CA CYS A 139 0.50 8.19 -12.63
C CYS A 139 -0.71 7.40 -13.16
N LEU A 140 -1.08 7.57 -14.44
CA LEU A 140 -2.13 6.77 -15.06
C LEU A 140 -1.69 5.31 -15.22
N ALA A 141 -0.48 5.07 -15.73
CA ALA A 141 0.07 3.71 -15.87
C ALA A 141 0.28 3.01 -14.51
N ASP A 142 0.56 3.78 -13.45
CA ASP A 142 0.68 3.29 -12.08
C ASP A 142 -0.67 2.77 -11.57
N ALA A 143 -1.75 3.54 -11.78
CA ALA A 143 -3.10 3.16 -11.41
C ALA A 143 -3.64 1.98 -12.22
N GLU A 144 -3.26 1.84 -13.49
CA GLU A 144 -3.63 0.70 -14.33
C GLU A 144 -2.91 -0.60 -13.93
N ALA A 145 -1.71 -0.49 -13.34
CA ALA A 145 -0.93 -1.66 -12.92
C ALA A 145 -1.46 -2.29 -11.62
N ALA A 146 -2.11 -1.50 -10.76
CA ALA A 146 -2.62 -1.90 -9.46
C ALA A 146 -4.02 -2.52 -9.52
#